data_AF-A0A9E3UL83-F1
#
_entry.id   AF-A0A9E3UL83-F1
#
_cell.length_a   1.000
_cell.length_b   1.000
_cell.length_c   1.000
_cell.angle_alpha   90.00
_cell.angle_beta   90.00
_cell.angle_gamma   90.00
#
_symmetry.space_group_name_H-M   'P 1'
#
loop_
_entity.id
_entity.type
_entity.pdbx_description
1 polymer ?
#
loop_
_entity_poly.entity_id
_entity_poly.type
_entity_poly.pdbx_seq_one_letter_code
_entity_poly.pdbx_strand_id
1 'polypeptide(L)'
;MPKIRFISSDGHVTECSAEPGQSAMEVAVACGVETIVAECGGAMMCATCHVYLDPAAAELFGERSDVEEVMLDMATAERRPTSRLSCQLIIEAGMSEIDIHLPNNQY
;
A
#
# COMPACT_ATOMS: atom_id res chain seq x y z
N MET A 1 3.94 8.29 -16.25
CA MET A 1 4.13 7.42 -15.08
C MET A 1 3.27 7.98 -13.96
N PRO A 2 2.31 7.21 -13.43
CA PRO A 2 1.59 7.60 -12.22
C PRO A 2 2.56 7.92 -11.09
N LYS A 3 2.19 8.86 -10.23
CA LYS A 3 3.02 9.29 -9.09
C LYS A 3 2.39 8.76 -7.81
N ILE A 4 3.18 8.09 -6.99
CA ILE A 4 2.73 7.59 -5.69
C ILE A 4 3.46 8.37 -4.61
N ARG A 5 2.73 8.87 -3.62
CA ARG A 5 3.30 9.52 -2.44
C ARG A 5 3.04 8.64 -1.23
N PHE A 6 4.11 8.12 -0.64
CA PHE A 6 4.04 7.38 0.60
C PHE A 6 4.22 8.34 1.77
N ILE A 7 3.19 8.45 2.59
CA ILE A 7 3.12 9.40 3.69
C ILE A 7 3.30 8.61 4.99
N SER A 8 4.44 8.78 5.65
CA SER A 8 4.69 8.17 6.96
C SER A 8 3.85 8.84 8.04
N SER A 9 3.73 8.18 9.17
CA SER A 9 2.91 8.65 10.29
C SER A 9 3.42 9.92 10.97
N ASP A 10 4.70 10.26 10.79
CA ASP A 10 5.29 11.55 11.20
C ASP A 10 5.12 12.66 10.14
N GLY A 11 4.48 12.34 9.01
CA GLY A 11 4.20 13.26 7.91
C GLY A 11 5.30 13.39 6.87
N HIS A 12 6.39 12.62 6.97
CA HIS A 12 7.38 12.57 5.89
C HIS A 12 6.77 11.95 4.63
N VAL A 13 7.15 12.50 3.46
CA VAL A 13 6.59 12.10 2.17
C VAL A 13 7.70 11.60 1.26
N THR A 14 7.59 10.35 0.82
CA THR A 14 8.45 9.76 -0.20
C THR A 14 7.69 9.72 -1.52
N GLU A 15 8.15 10.50 -2.50
CA GLU A 15 7.55 10.54 -3.83
C GLU A 15 8.20 9.54 -4.78
N CYS A 16 7.36 8.77 -5.48
CA CYS A 16 7.76 7.67 -6.33
C CYS A 16 7.10 7.75 -7.71
N SER A 17 7.84 7.35 -8.73
CA SER A 17 7.26 7.10 -10.06
C SER A 17 6.94 5.62 -10.18
N ALA A 18 5.72 5.30 -10.60
CA ALA A 18 5.29 3.93 -10.86
C ALA A 18 5.18 3.66 -12.37
N GLU A 19 5.53 2.45 -12.77
CA GLU A 19 5.17 1.90 -14.07
C GLU A 19 3.82 1.17 -13.98
N PRO A 20 2.95 1.27 -15.01
CA PRO A 20 1.72 0.52 -15.05
C PRO A 20 1.95 -0.99 -14.90
N GLY A 21 1.13 -1.64 -14.07
CA GLY A 21 1.22 -3.06 -13.73
C GLY A 21 2.03 -3.36 -12.47
N GLN A 22 2.77 -2.40 -11.93
CA GLN A 22 3.40 -2.56 -10.61
C GLN A 22 2.36 -2.45 -9.51
N SER A 23 2.55 -3.20 -8.43
CA SER A 23 1.85 -2.97 -7.17
C SER A 23 2.43 -1.77 -6.42
N ALA A 24 1.62 -1.10 -5.62
CA ALA A 24 2.09 -0.03 -4.74
C ALA A 24 3.20 -0.52 -3.79
N MET A 25 3.17 -1.78 -3.37
CA MET A 25 4.24 -2.39 -2.57
C MET A 25 5.57 -2.43 -3.33
N GLU A 26 5.59 -2.91 -4.57
CA GLU A 26 6.82 -2.96 -5.38
C GLU A 26 7.41 -1.57 -5.59
N VAL A 27 6.56 -0.58 -5.82
CA VAL A 27 6.95 0.83 -5.95
C VAL A 27 7.56 1.34 -4.63
N ALA A 28 6.94 1.04 -3.49
CA ALA A 28 7.44 1.43 -2.17
C ALA A 28 8.82 0.86 -1.89
N VAL A 29 9.01 -0.43 -2.13
CA VAL A 29 10.29 -1.14 -1.94
C VAL A 29 11.37 -0.57 -2.87
N ALA A 30 11.05 -0.37 -4.15
CA ALA A 30 12.00 0.19 -5.12
C ALA A 30 12.43 1.63 -4.77
N CYS A 31 11.56 2.39 -4.12
CA CYS A 31 11.84 3.75 -3.63
C CYS A 31 12.54 3.82 -2.26
N GLY A 32 12.73 2.69 -1.58
CA GLY A 32 13.33 2.67 -0.24
C GLY A 32 12.38 3.15 0.87
N VAL A 33 11.08 2.92 0.74
CA VAL A 33 10.11 3.17 1.83
C VAL A 33 10.26 2.09 2.90
N GLU A 34 11.11 2.35 3.90
CA GLU A 34 11.53 1.37 4.90
C GLU A 34 10.38 0.77 5.74
N THR A 35 9.28 1.49 5.92
CA THR A 35 8.11 0.98 6.66
C THR A 35 7.40 -0.16 5.94
N ILE A 36 7.52 -0.27 4.62
CA ILE A 36 6.95 -1.40 3.86
C ILE A 36 7.98 -2.53 3.84
N VAL A 37 7.75 -3.55 4.65
CA VAL A 37 8.67 -4.69 4.78
C VAL A 37 8.50 -5.67 3.63
N ALA A 38 7.24 -5.94 3.23
CA ALA A 38 6.91 -6.88 2.16
C ALA A 38 7.52 -8.29 2.31
N GLU A 39 7.38 -8.88 3.51
CA GLU A 39 8.04 -10.13 3.89
C GLU A 39 7.78 -11.31 2.93
N CYS A 40 6.54 -11.46 2.44
CA CYS A 40 6.20 -12.51 1.48
C CYS A 40 6.44 -12.14 0.00
N GLY A 41 7.02 -10.96 -0.29
CA GLY A 41 7.25 -10.49 -1.65
C GLY A 41 5.99 -10.28 -2.48
N GLY A 42 4.83 -10.06 -1.85
CA GLY A 42 3.55 -9.85 -2.54
C GLY A 42 2.73 -11.11 -2.80
N ALA A 43 3.11 -12.26 -2.23
CA ALA A 43 2.39 -13.52 -2.41
C ALA A 43 1.04 -13.63 -1.64
N MET A 44 0.54 -12.55 -1.04
CA MET A 44 -0.65 -12.55 -0.17
C MET A 44 -0.57 -13.56 0.99
N MET A 45 0.60 -13.67 1.62
CA MET A 45 0.86 -14.62 2.72
C MET A 45 1.33 -13.94 4.02
N CYS A 46 1.36 -12.60 4.05
CA CYS A 46 1.72 -11.80 5.22
C CYS A 46 0.89 -10.51 5.26
N ALA A 47 0.98 -9.76 6.36
CA ALA A 47 0.35 -8.45 6.50
C ALA A 47 1.34 -7.27 6.46
N THR A 48 2.63 -7.50 6.19
CA THR A 48 3.71 -6.51 6.40
C THR A 48 3.88 -5.48 5.27
N CYS A 49 2.88 -5.37 4.40
CA CYS A 49 2.75 -4.30 3.40
C CYS A 49 1.47 -3.49 3.63
N HIS A 50 0.93 -3.53 4.85
CA HIS A 50 -0.29 -2.84 5.25
C HIS A 50 -0.14 -1.32 5.10
N VAL A 51 -1.14 -0.70 4.49
CA VAL A 51 -1.25 0.75 4.28
C VAL A 51 -2.68 1.22 4.53
N TYR A 52 -2.88 2.54 4.58
CA TYR A 52 -4.20 3.17 4.58
C TYR A 52 -4.37 4.02 3.32
N LEU A 53 -5.53 3.89 2.69
CA LEU A 53 -5.91 4.73 1.55
C LEU A 53 -6.90 5.82 1.96
N ASP A 54 -6.80 6.99 1.35
CA ASP A 54 -7.92 7.93 1.41
C ASP A 54 -9.11 7.38 0.63
N PRO A 55 -10.36 7.74 0.98
CA PRO A 55 -11.55 7.21 0.32
C PRO A 55 -11.52 7.37 -1.20
N ALA A 56 -11.03 8.52 -1.70
CA ALA A 56 -10.90 8.77 -3.13
C ALA A 56 -9.88 7.83 -3.81
N ALA A 57 -8.79 7.46 -3.12
CA ALA A 57 -7.82 6.51 -3.63
C ALA A 57 -8.36 5.07 -3.57
N ALA A 58 -9.12 4.73 -2.52
CA ALA A 58 -9.71 3.40 -2.37
C ALA A 58 -10.66 3.04 -3.53
N GLU A 59 -11.42 4.00 -4.05
CA GLU A 59 -12.29 3.81 -5.21
C GLU A 59 -11.54 3.36 -6.47
N LEU A 60 -10.25 3.73 -6.61
CA LEU A 60 -9.42 3.36 -7.76
C LEU A 60 -9.02 1.87 -7.78
N PHE A 61 -9.02 1.22 -6.62
CA PHE A 61 -8.52 -0.16 -6.46
C PHE A 61 -9.61 -1.18 -6.14
N GLY A 62 -10.87 -0.74 -6.09
CA GLY A 62 -12.00 -1.57 -5.73
C GLY A 62 -11.96 -2.10 -4.29
N GLU A 63 -12.84 -3.05 -4.01
CA GLU A 63 -12.97 -3.67 -2.70
C GLU A 63 -11.86 -4.68 -2.43
N ARG A 64 -11.64 -4.99 -1.16
CA ARG A 64 -10.72 -6.05 -0.73
C ARG A 64 -11.28 -7.41 -1.12
N SER A 65 -10.40 -8.36 -1.40
CA SER A 65 -10.79 -9.76 -1.48
C SER A 65 -10.97 -10.37 -0.09
N ASP A 66 -11.71 -11.48 0.01
CA ASP A 66 -11.86 -12.23 1.27
C ASP A 66 -10.51 -12.63 1.87
N VAL A 67 -9.54 -13.00 1.03
CA VAL A 67 -8.18 -13.37 1.47
C VAL A 67 -7.45 -12.16 2.02
N GLU A 68 -7.57 -10.99 1.37
CA GLU A 68 -7.00 -9.74 1.87
C GLU A 68 -7.60 -9.36 3.23
N GLU A 69 -8.92 -9.51 3.41
CA GLU A 69 -9.58 -9.23 4.68
C GLU A 69 -9.04 -10.11 5.82
N VAL A 70 -8.84 -11.40 5.57
CA VAL A 70 -8.26 -12.33 6.55
C VAL A 70 -6.81 -11.99 6.86
N MET A 71 -6.01 -11.62 5.85
CA MET A 71 -4.62 -11.22 6.08
C MET A 71 -4.52 -9.91 6.86
N LEU A 72 -5.44 -8.96 6.65
CA LEU A 72 -5.49 -7.71 7.41
C LEU A 72 -5.80 -7.91 8.90
N ASP A 73 -6.46 -9.01 9.28
CA ASP A 73 -6.63 -9.38 10.70
C ASP A 73 -5.32 -9.77 11.38
N MET A 74 -4.28 -10.07 10.59
CA MET A 74 -2.93 -10.38 11.08
C MET A 74 -2.02 -9.14 11.10
N ALA A 75 -2.53 -7.95 10.71
CA ALA A 75 -1.75 -6.74 10.72
C ALA A 75 -1.38 -6.31 12.15
N THR A 76 -0.13 -5.91 12.34
CA THR A 76 0.36 -5.42 13.63
C THR A 76 -0.23 -4.06 13.98
N ALA A 77 -0.28 -3.16 12.99
CA ALA A 77 -0.87 -1.85 13.15
C ALA A 77 -2.41 -1.95 13.17
N GLU A 78 -3.05 -0.92 13.72
CA GLU A 78 -4.51 -0.83 13.78
C GLU A 78 -5.15 -1.06 12.40
N ARG A 79 -6.05 -2.04 12.30
CA ARG A 79 -6.89 -2.22 11.12
C ARG A 79 -7.98 -1.15 11.08
N ARG A 80 -8.10 -0.49 9.92
CA ARG A 80 -9.07 0.58 9.65
C ARG A 80 -9.96 0.21 8.47
N PRO A 81 -11.13 0.86 8.31
CA PRO A 81 -11.95 0.72 7.12
C PRO A 81 -11.23 1.05 5.81
N THR A 82 -10.14 1.82 5.89
CA THR A 82 -9.28 2.20 4.76
C THR A 82 -8.00 1.36 4.63
N SER A 83 -7.80 0.35 5.49
CA SER A 83 -6.64 -0.54 5.42
C SER A 83 -6.59 -1.28 4.08
N ARG A 84 -5.43 -1.46 3.50
CA ARG A 84 -5.21 -2.35 2.34
C ARG A 84 -3.85 -3.01 2.47
N LEU A 85 -3.66 -4.12 1.76
CA LEU A 85 -2.32 -4.66 1.51
C LEU A 85 -1.80 -4.06 0.21
N SER A 86 -0.74 -3.25 0.29
CA SER A 86 -0.23 -2.51 -0.86
C SER A 86 0.25 -3.39 -2.03
N CYS A 87 0.53 -4.68 -1.79
CA CYS A 87 0.83 -5.63 -2.87
C CYS A 87 -0.39 -5.97 -3.75
N GLN A 88 -1.60 -5.63 -3.30
CA GLN A 88 -2.85 -5.86 -4.02
C GLN A 88 -3.34 -4.60 -4.75
N LEU A 89 -2.63 -3.48 -4.58
CA LEU A 89 -2.96 -2.20 -5.18
C LEU A 89 -2.18 -2.07 -6.48
N ILE A 90 -2.74 -2.57 -7.58
CA ILE A 90 -2.08 -2.53 -8.89
C ILE A 90 -2.26 -1.13 -9.49
N ILE A 91 -1.13 -0.51 -9.84
CA ILE A 91 -1.11 0.81 -10.47
C ILE A 91 -1.41 0.65 -11.96
N GLU A 92 -2.49 1.27 -12.43
CA GLU A 92 -2.89 1.21 -13.84
C GLU A 92 -2.40 2.42 -14.64
N ALA A 93 -2.38 2.26 -15.97
CA ALA A 93 -2.08 3.35 -16.87
C ALA A 93 -3.16 4.43 -16.80
N GLY A 94 -2.75 5.70 -16.71
CA GLY A 94 -3.67 6.84 -16.64
C GLY A 94 -4.10 7.23 -15.22
N MET A 95 -3.70 6.47 -14.19
CA MET A 95 -3.80 6.94 -12.81
C MET A 95 -2.97 8.21 -12.60
N SER A 96 -3.54 9.16 -11.86
CA SER A 96 -2.89 10.42 -11.49
C SER A 96 -1.96 10.24 -10.27
N GLU A 97 -1.71 11.30 -9.52
CA GLU A 97 -1.06 11.20 -8.21
C GLU A 97 -1.96 10.44 -7.21
N ILE A 98 -1.38 9.55 -6.42
CA ILE A 98 -2.06 8.75 -5.39
C ILE A 98 -1.31 8.88 -4.08
N ASP A 99 -2.04 9.19 -3.00
CA ASP A 99 -1.52 9.22 -1.64
C ASP A 99 -1.77 7.89 -0.94
N ILE A 100 -0.71 7.35 -0.34
CA ILE A 100 -0.75 6.11 0.43
C ILE A 100 -0.14 6.39 1.80
N HIS A 101 -0.95 6.24 2.85
CA HIS A 101 -0.52 6.52 4.22
C HIS A 101 0.00 5.24 4.86
N LEU A 102 1.14 5.35 5.54
CA LEU A 102 1.82 4.23 6.18
C LEU A 102 1.42 4.15 7.66
N PRO A 103 1.28 2.93 8.21
CA PRO A 103 1.20 2.75 9.66
C PRO A 103 2.53 3.08 10.35
N ASN A 104 2.54 3.16 11.68
CA ASN A 104 3.75 3.38 12.47
C ASN A 104 4.76 2.23 12.37
N ASN A 105 4.27 1.00 12.16
CA ASN A 105 5.08 -0.21 12.12
C ASN A 105 4.35 -1.34 11.38
N GLN A 106 5.11 -2.37 11.01
CA GLN A 106 4.60 -3.66 10.49
C GLN A 106 4.89 -4.84 11.45
N TYR A 107 5.71 -4.61 12.49
CA TYR A 107 6.11 -5.54 13.55
C TYR A 107 6.02 -4.88 14.93
#